data_AF-A0A8S9QQZ4-F1
#
_entry.id   AF-A0A8S9QQZ4-F1
#
_cell.length_a   1.000
_cell.length_b   1.000
_cell.length_c   1.000
_cell.angle_alpha   90.00
_cell.angle_beta   90.00
_cell.angle_gamma   90.00
#
_symmetry.space_group_name_H-M   'P 1'
#
loop_
_entity.id
_entity.type
_entity.pdbx_description
1 polymer ?
#
loop_
_entity_poly.entity_id
_entity_poly.type
_entity_poly.pdbx_seq_one_letter_code
_entity_poly.pdbx_strand_id
1 'polypeptide(L)'
;MNAHDNLLRNWPVLGMLPGLLVEFHRIYELSVEILRSYNLTFTFKGPWYSGMYMLFTVDQTNINHIVNSNFSNYTKGPDFREVFDVLGDGILTADSELWKNLRKASKVMFSHKGFQRLLMSITRRKINDGLIPLFNHLAEEGAVVDLQDVFVRFTFDTTLVMVTGSADPGSLCVEMPEADEFAKVIYRHVKPRFLWKLQRWAGFGQEKKLSKADATLTRMCSEFISAKR
;
A
#
# COMPACT_ATOMS: atom_id res chain seq x y z
N MET A 1 -24.16 30.93 -12.54
CA MET A 1 -23.84 29.52 -12.23
C MET A 1 -22.37 29.35 -12.49
N ASN A 2 -21.55 29.28 -11.45
CA ASN A 2 -20.09 29.34 -11.60
C ASN A 2 -19.57 27.96 -12.04
N ALA A 3 -18.61 27.96 -12.97
CA ALA A 3 -18.03 26.75 -13.58
C ALA A 3 -17.33 25.77 -12.60
N HIS A 4 -17.29 26.08 -11.31
CA HIS A 4 -16.69 25.24 -10.26
C HIS A 4 -17.67 24.25 -9.61
N ASP A 5 -18.97 24.31 -9.93
CA ASP A 5 -20.00 23.65 -9.12
C ASP A 5 -20.16 22.12 -9.29
N ASN A 6 -19.36 21.39 -10.09
CA ASN A 6 -19.55 19.94 -10.21
C ASN A 6 -18.34 19.14 -10.76
N LEU A 7 -17.12 19.32 -10.25
CA LEU A 7 -16.00 18.42 -10.62
C LEU A 7 -16.31 16.95 -10.29
N LEU A 8 -17.04 16.69 -9.20
CA LEU A 8 -17.61 15.39 -8.88
C LEU A 8 -19.10 15.54 -8.55
N ARG A 9 -19.96 15.25 -9.53
CA ARG A 9 -21.41 15.25 -9.31
C ARG A 9 -21.78 14.22 -8.25
N ASN A 10 -22.54 14.63 -7.25
CA ASN A 10 -23.07 13.75 -6.22
C ASN A 10 -24.38 13.09 -6.70
N TRP A 11 -24.30 11.83 -7.13
CA TRP A 11 -25.45 11.06 -7.63
C TRP A 11 -26.28 10.45 -6.49
N PRO A 12 -27.61 10.29 -6.67
CA PRO A 12 -28.42 9.50 -5.75
C PRO A 12 -27.85 8.09 -5.59
N VAL A 13 -27.80 7.57 -4.37
CA VAL A 13 -27.30 6.23 -4.00
C VAL A 13 -25.80 6.00 -4.22
N LEU A 14 -25.22 6.40 -5.36
CA LEU A 14 -23.84 6.15 -5.75
C LEU A 14 -22.85 7.22 -5.27
N GLY A 15 -23.34 8.37 -4.84
CA GLY A 15 -22.52 9.47 -4.41
C GLY A 15 -21.67 10.05 -5.55
N MET A 16 -20.46 10.48 -5.22
CA MET A 16 -19.44 11.04 -6.11
C MET A 16 -18.58 9.97 -6.80
N LEU A 17 -18.79 8.69 -6.49
CA LEU A 17 -17.99 7.58 -7.02
C LEU A 17 -18.00 7.46 -8.55
N PRO A 18 -19.13 7.63 -9.26
CA PRO A 18 -19.13 7.53 -10.72
C PRO A 18 -18.20 8.54 -11.40
N GLY A 19 -18.20 9.80 -10.93
CA GLY A 19 -17.29 10.83 -11.44
C GLY A 19 -15.82 10.49 -11.17
N LEU A 20 -15.54 9.95 -9.98
CA LEU A 20 -14.19 9.53 -9.61
C LEU A 20 -13.67 8.39 -10.49
N LEU A 21 -14.52 7.42 -10.84
CA LEU A 21 -14.14 6.29 -11.69
C LEU A 21 -13.85 6.73 -13.14
N VAL A 22 -14.60 7.70 -13.67
CA VAL A 22 -14.35 8.26 -15.01
C VAL A 22 -13.02 9.01 -15.06
N GLU A 23 -12.76 9.85 -14.06
CA GLU A 23 -11.53 10.66 -13.99
C GLU A 23 -10.37 9.93 -13.31
N PHE A 24 -10.49 8.63 -13.00
CA PHE A 24 -9.47 7.89 -12.26
C PHE A 24 -8.10 7.88 -12.95
N HIS A 25 -8.10 7.90 -14.28
CA HIS A 25 -6.88 7.99 -15.10
C HIS A 25 -6.13 9.34 -14.94
N ARG A 26 -6.81 10.38 -14.45
CA ARG A 26 -6.28 11.73 -14.14
C ARG A 26 -6.40 12.06 -12.65
N ILE A 27 -6.32 11.04 -11.80
CA ILE A 27 -6.61 11.19 -10.36
C ILE A 27 -5.75 12.27 -9.69
N TYR A 28 -4.49 12.42 -10.13
CA TYR A 28 -3.59 13.43 -9.60
C TYR A 28 -4.03 14.85 -10.00
N GLU A 29 -4.27 15.10 -11.29
CA GLU A 29 -4.77 16.40 -11.75
C GLU A 29 -6.12 16.74 -11.13
N LEU A 30 -7.05 15.77 -11.12
CA LEU A 30 -8.38 15.90 -10.53
C LEU A 30 -8.28 16.27 -9.04
N SER A 31 -7.39 15.63 -8.29
CA SER A 31 -7.22 15.93 -6.86
C SER A 31 -6.79 17.38 -6.63
N VAL A 32 -5.88 17.90 -7.47
CA VAL A 32 -5.41 19.29 -7.40
C VAL A 32 -6.53 20.27 -7.77
N GLU A 33 -7.26 19.99 -8.86
CA GLU A 33 -8.39 20.82 -9.31
C GLU A 33 -9.50 20.92 -8.25
N ILE A 34 -9.88 19.78 -7.66
CA ILE A 34 -10.88 19.72 -6.59
C ILE A 34 -10.37 20.49 -5.37
N LEU A 35 -9.17 20.18 -4.87
CA LEU A 35 -8.69 20.82 -3.64
C LEU A 35 -8.51 22.34 -3.82
N ARG A 36 -8.11 22.82 -5.00
CA ARG A 36 -8.08 24.26 -5.29
C ARG A 36 -9.48 24.89 -5.29
N SER A 37 -10.47 24.20 -5.86
CA SER A 37 -11.84 24.70 -5.96
C SER A 37 -12.59 24.71 -4.61
N TYR A 38 -12.23 23.81 -3.69
CA TYR A 38 -12.86 23.65 -2.37
C TYR A 38 -12.01 24.19 -1.22
N ASN A 39 -11.19 25.23 -1.46
CA ASN A 39 -10.38 25.90 -0.44
C ASN A 39 -9.51 24.91 0.39
N LEU A 40 -8.77 24.06 -0.32
CA LEU A 40 -7.80 23.07 0.20
C LEU A 40 -8.40 21.91 1.00
N THR A 41 -9.71 21.85 1.18
CA THR A 41 -10.38 20.77 1.94
C THR A 41 -11.65 20.30 1.24
N PHE A 42 -11.72 19.01 0.93
CA PHE A 42 -12.82 18.43 0.18
C PHE A 42 -13.37 17.18 0.86
N THR A 43 -14.70 17.07 0.90
CA THR A 43 -15.40 15.90 1.44
C THR A 43 -15.93 15.05 0.29
N PHE A 44 -15.40 13.84 0.16
CA PHE A 44 -15.91 12.84 -0.76
C PHE A 44 -17.02 12.01 -0.11
N LYS A 45 -18.14 11.90 -0.82
CA LYS A 45 -19.28 11.06 -0.43
C LYS A 45 -19.42 9.93 -1.45
N GLY A 46 -19.10 8.69 -1.08
CA GLY A 46 -19.31 7.53 -1.92
C GLY A 46 -20.74 6.95 -1.80
N PRO A 47 -20.95 5.71 -2.29
CA PRO A 47 -22.26 5.08 -2.24
C PRO A 47 -22.80 4.92 -0.81
N TRP A 48 -24.12 5.02 -0.64
CA TRP A 48 -24.76 4.99 0.70
C TRP A 48 -24.48 3.71 1.49
N TYR A 49 -24.30 2.59 0.79
CA TYR A 49 -24.06 1.27 1.39
C TYR A 49 -22.57 0.97 1.65
N SER A 50 -21.63 1.79 1.18
CA SER A 50 -20.20 1.50 1.31
C SER A 50 -19.56 2.16 2.54
N GLY A 51 -20.22 3.13 3.16
CA GLY A 51 -19.64 3.91 4.26
C GLY A 51 -18.45 4.79 3.83
N MET A 52 -18.24 4.97 2.53
CA MET A 52 -17.15 5.77 1.97
C MET A 52 -17.41 7.27 2.17
N TYR A 53 -17.12 7.76 3.37
CA TYR A 53 -17.17 9.18 3.69
C TYR A 53 -15.76 9.64 4.07
N MET A 54 -15.09 10.34 3.14
CA MET A 54 -13.67 10.67 3.27
C MET A 54 -13.47 12.19 3.23
N LEU A 55 -12.66 12.70 4.15
CA LEU A 55 -12.21 14.09 4.15
C LEU A 55 -10.78 14.14 3.61
N PHE A 56 -10.58 14.88 2.53
CA PHE A 56 -9.27 15.18 1.96
C PHE A 56 -8.90 16.61 2.31
N THR A 57 -7.68 16.83 2.78
CA THR A 57 -7.21 18.18 3.10
C THR A 57 -5.73 18.32 2.78
N VAL A 58 -5.37 19.45 2.19
CA VAL A 58 -3.98 19.91 2.00
C VAL A 58 -3.72 21.21 2.75
N ASP A 59 -4.65 21.62 3.61
CA ASP A 59 -4.46 22.76 4.50
C ASP A 59 -3.45 22.40 5.61
N GLN A 60 -2.41 23.21 5.74
CA GLN A 60 -1.31 22.96 6.68
C GLN A 60 -1.76 22.92 8.14
N THR A 61 -2.78 23.71 8.50
CA THR A 61 -3.35 23.75 9.86
C THR A 61 -4.07 22.44 10.15
N ASN A 62 -4.89 21.96 9.20
CA ASN A 62 -5.58 20.68 9.33
C ASN A 62 -4.60 19.51 9.39
N ILE A 63 -3.58 19.51 8.52
CA ILE A 63 -2.53 18.48 8.53
C ILE A 63 -1.83 18.48 9.89
N ASN A 64 -1.37 19.62 10.39
CA ASN A 64 -0.71 19.71 11.69
C ASN A 64 -1.62 19.24 12.83
N HIS A 65 -2.91 19.55 12.75
CA HIS A 65 -3.88 19.06 13.73
C HIS A 65 -4.00 17.52 13.71
N ILE A 66 -4.13 16.92 12.53
CA ILE A 66 -4.28 15.48 12.34
C ILE A 66 -3.01 14.72 12.72
N VAL A 67 -1.84 15.14 12.24
CA VAL A 67 -0.60 14.35 12.35
C VAL A 67 0.19 14.65 13.62
N ASN A 68 -0.11 15.75 14.31
CA ASN A 68 0.73 16.26 15.39
C ASN A 68 -0.08 16.58 16.66
N SER A 69 -0.86 17.66 16.65
CA SER A 69 -1.46 18.17 17.90
C SER A 69 -2.60 17.30 18.44
N ASN A 70 -3.28 16.54 17.57
CA ASN A 70 -4.44 15.73 17.95
C ASN A 70 -4.40 14.31 17.36
N PHE A 71 -3.19 13.79 17.09
CA PHE A 71 -2.98 12.50 16.43
C PHE A 71 -3.72 11.32 17.08
N SER A 72 -3.80 11.28 18.42
CA SER A 72 -4.45 10.18 19.14
C SER A 72 -5.94 10.03 18.83
N ASN A 73 -6.61 11.08 18.34
CA ASN A 73 -8.02 11.05 17.97
C ASN A 73 -8.25 10.61 16.51
N TYR A 74 -7.20 10.49 15.69
CA TYR A 74 -7.29 10.04 14.30
C TYR A 74 -6.74 8.62 14.15
N THR A 75 -7.50 7.65 14.66
CA THR A 75 -7.19 6.22 14.51
C THR A 75 -7.69 5.68 13.17
N LYS A 76 -7.11 4.56 12.70
CA LYS A 76 -7.54 3.91 11.46
C LYS A 76 -8.89 3.23 11.63
N GLY A 77 -9.10 2.61 12.79
CA GLY A 77 -10.36 2.02 13.18
C GLY A 77 -10.62 0.62 12.58
N PRO A 78 -11.75 -0.01 12.96
CA PRO A 78 -12.06 -1.39 12.60
C PRO A 78 -12.29 -1.59 11.10
N ASP A 79 -12.83 -0.58 10.41
CA ASP A 79 -13.09 -0.64 8.97
C ASP A 79 -11.81 -0.73 8.16
N PHE A 80 -10.80 0.07 8.52
CA PHE A 80 -9.48 -0.01 7.91
C PHE A 80 -8.84 -1.37 8.17
N ARG A 81 -8.90 -1.86 9.41
CA ARG A 81 -8.35 -3.18 9.78
C ARG A 81 -9.03 -4.33 9.03
N GLU A 82 -10.33 -4.23 8.78
CA GLU A 82 -11.08 -5.21 7.99
C GLU A 82 -10.63 -5.21 6.52
N VAL A 83 -10.44 -4.04 5.92
CA VAL A 83 -9.99 -3.93 4.52
C VAL A 83 -8.55 -4.41 4.34
N PHE A 84 -7.69 -4.15 5.32
CA PHE A 84 -6.26 -4.48 5.29
C PHE A 84 -5.91 -5.71 6.15
N ASP A 85 -6.86 -6.63 6.36
CA ASP A 85 -6.69 -7.81 7.21
C ASP A 85 -5.52 -8.72 6.80
N VAL A 86 -5.19 -8.75 5.50
CA VAL A 86 -4.04 -9.46 4.93
C VAL A 86 -2.69 -8.98 5.50
N LEU A 87 -2.62 -7.75 6.01
CA LEU A 87 -1.41 -7.21 6.64
C LEU A 87 -1.28 -7.61 8.12
N GLY A 88 -2.26 -8.35 8.66
CA GLY A 88 -2.30 -8.78 10.05
C GLY A 88 -2.39 -7.61 11.03
N ASP A 89 -1.91 -7.80 12.26
CA ASP A 89 -1.95 -6.82 13.36
C ASP A 89 -0.61 -6.07 13.52
N GLY A 90 0.05 -5.79 12.40
CA GLY A 90 1.34 -5.13 12.36
C GLY A 90 1.30 -3.61 12.55
N ILE A 91 2.47 -2.98 12.43
CA ILE A 91 2.64 -1.53 12.57
C ILE A 91 1.80 -0.70 11.57
N LEU A 92 1.37 -1.30 10.46
CA LEU A 92 0.55 -0.65 9.43
C LEU A 92 -0.95 -0.60 9.78
N THR A 93 -1.44 -1.57 10.55
CA THR A 93 -2.88 -1.75 10.84
C THR A 93 -3.22 -1.50 12.31
N ALA A 94 -2.25 -1.65 13.22
CA ALA A 94 -2.43 -1.36 14.64
C ALA A 94 -2.75 0.12 14.90
N ASP A 95 -3.49 0.37 15.98
CA ASP A 95 -3.82 1.71 16.48
C ASP A 95 -3.34 1.91 17.93
N SER A 96 -3.35 3.17 18.36
CA SER A 96 -3.15 3.57 19.76
C SER A 96 -1.87 3.01 20.41
N GLU A 97 -1.96 2.46 21.62
CA GLU A 97 -0.80 1.99 22.40
C GLU A 97 -0.03 0.86 21.71
N LEU A 98 -0.73 -0.06 21.03
CA LEU A 98 -0.06 -1.14 20.28
C LEU A 98 0.81 -0.54 19.17
N TRP A 99 0.28 0.40 18.40
CA TRP A 99 1.04 1.09 17.36
C TRP A 99 2.24 1.85 17.92
N LYS A 100 2.07 2.58 19.04
CA LYS A 100 3.16 3.31 19.70
C LYS A 100 4.28 2.36 20.14
N ASN A 101 3.92 1.22 20.73
CA ASN A 101 4.87 0.21 21.18
C ASN A 101 5.63 -0.41 20.02
N LEU A 102 4.92 -0.82 18.96
CA LEU A 102 5.52 -1.34 17.73
C LEU A 102 6.48 -0.31 17.10
N ARG A 103 6.04 0.95 16.96
CA ARG A 103 6.86 2.02 16.40
C ARG A 103 8.11 2.30 17.22
N LYS A 104 8.02 2.28 18.55
CA LYS A 104 9.17 2.45 19.44
C LYS A 104 10.17 1.30 19.25
N ALA A 105 9.70 0.06 19.21
CA ALA A 105 10.53 -1.11 18.99
C ALA A 105 11.22 -1.07 17.62
N SER A 106 10.47 -0.77 16.55
CA SER A 106 11.01 -0.62 15.18
C SER A 106 12.06 0.49 15.10
N LYS A 107 11.82 1.64 15.75
CA LYS A 107 12.80 2.74 15.78
C LYS A 107 14.12 2.31 16.42
N VAL A 108 14.07 1.58 17.53
CA VAL A 108 15.27 1.05 18.19
C VAL A 108 16.01 0.06 17.28
N MET A 109 15.27 -0.86 16.66
CA MET A 109 15.84 -1.85 15.73
C MET A 109 16.54 -1.18 14.54
N PHE A 110 15.88 -0.24 13.85
CA PHE A 110 16.42 0.45 12.69
C PHE A 110 17.59 1.39 13.02
N SER A 111 17.65 1.90 14.26
CA SER A 111 18.76 2.74 14.72
C SER A 111 19.98 1.91 15.17
N HIS A 112 19.84 0.59 15.29
CA HIS A 112 20.91 -0.27 15.75
C HIS A 112 22.01 -0.39 14.67
N LYS A 113 23.26 -0.08 15.02
CA LYS A 113 24.40 -0.13 14.07
C LYS A 113 24.58 -1.50 13.41
N GLY A 114 24.27 -2.58 14.11
CA GLY A 114 24.29 -3.93 13.54
C GLY A 114 23.27 -4.10 12.41
N PHE A 115 22.07 -3.57 12.60
CA PHE A 115 21.01 -3.61 11.59
C PHE A 115 21.37 -2.78 10.36
N GLN A 116 21.89 -1.57 10.55
CA GLN A 116 22.32 -0.70 9.46
C GLN A 116 23.47 -1.33 8.64
N ARG A 117 24.45 -1.96 9.31
CA ARG A 117 25.53 -2.69 8.62
C ARG A 117 25.00 -3.87 7.82
N LEU A 118 24.05 -4.63 8.37
CA LEU A 118 23.40 -5.73 7.66
C LEU A 118 22.68 -5.22 6.41
N LEU A 119 21.87 -4.17 6.53
CA LEU A 119 21.16 -3.56 5.41
C LEU A 119 22.12 -3.09 4.31
N MET A 120 23.20 -2.40 4.67
CA MET A 120 24.22 -1.98 3.70
C MET A 120 24.89 -3.17 3.01
N SER A 121 25.16 -4.25 3.76
CA SER A 121 25.76 -5.47 3.22
C SER A 121 24.83 -6.16 2.21
N ILE A 122 23.56 -6.37 2.58
CA ILE A 122 22.54 -6.96 1.70
C ILE A 122 22.39 -6.12 0.42
N THR A 123 22.27 -4.81 0.57
CA THR A 123 22.11 -3.89 -0.56
C THR A 123 23.31 -3.93 -1.49
N ARG A 124 24.52 -3.83 -0.94
CA ARG A 124 25.77 -3.89 -1.73
C ARG A 124 25.89 -5.21 -2.48
N ARG A 125 25.58 -6.32 -1.82
CA ARG A 125 25.59 -7.65 -2.45
C ARG A 125 24.60 -7.71 -3.60
N LYS A 126 23.35 -7.24 -3.40
CA LYS A 126 22.33 -7.26 -4.45
C LYS A 126 22.70 -6.38 -5.66
N ILE A 127 23.36 -5.25 -5.41
CA ILE A 127 23.88 -4.39 -6.48
C ILE A 127 24.96 -5.12 -7.28
N ASN A 128 25.97 -5.67 -6.60
CA ASN A 128 27.12 -6.30 -7.25
C ASN A 128 26.76 -7.60 -7.98
N ASP A 129 25.94 -8.45 -7.35
CA ASP A 129 25.67 -9.80 -7.84
C ASP A 129 24.41 -9.87 -8.74
N GLY A 130 23.55 -8.84 -8.69
CA GLY A 130 22.27 -8.83 -9.42
C GLY A 130 22.12 -7.64 -10.35
N LEU A 131 22.12 -6.42 -9.81
CA LEU A 131 21.78 -5.22 -10.58
C LEU A 131 22.83 -4.85 -11.64
N ILE A 132 24.11 -4.88 -11.28
CA ILE A 132 25.21 -4.57 -12.22
C ILE A 132 25.25 -5.60 -13.37
N PRO A 133 25.23 -6.93 -13.11
CA PRO A 133 25.17 -7.92 -14.18
C PRO A 133 23.97 -7.74 -15.11
N LEU A 134 22.78 -7.47 -14.56
CA LEU A 134 21.57 -7.22 -15.34
C LEU A 134 21.75 -6.03 -16.29
N PHE A 135 22.27 -4.90 -15.79
CA PHE A 135 22.48 -3.72 -16.62
C PHE A 135 23.59 -3.90 -17.65
N ASN A 136 24.66 -4.62 -17.34
CA ASN A 136 25.70 -4.93 -18.32
C ASN A 136 25.11 -5.74 -19.49
N HIS A 137 24.33 -6.78 -19.18
CA HIS A 137 23.69 -7.61 -20.20
C HIS A 137 22.70 -6.81 -21.07
N LEU A 138 21.82 -6.01 -20.45
CA LEU A 138 20.87 -5.17 -21.18
C LEU A 138 21.58 -4.11 -22.04
N ALA A 139 22.71 -3.58 -21.58
CA ALA A 139 23.51 -2.64 -22.34
C ALA A 139 24.19 -3.29 -23.56
N GLU A 140 24.68 -4.53 -23.42
CA GLU A 140 25.24 -5.31 -24.54
C GLU A 140 24.19 -5.61 -25.62
N GLU A 141 22.95 -5.90 -25.21
CA GLU A 141 21.83 -6.16 -26.12
C GLU A 141 21.18 -4.88 -26.70
N GLY A 142 21.54 -3.70 -26.17
CA GLY A 142 20.89 -2.44 -26.52
C GLY A 142 19.40 -2.41 -26.17
N ALA A 143 18.99 -3.18 -25.16
CA ALA A 143 17.58 -3.37 -24.80
C ALA A 143 17.03 -2.15 -24.03
N VAL A 144 15.77 -1.80 -24.29
CA VAL A 144 15.03 -0.82 -23.48
C VAL A 144 14.50 -1.52 -22.24
N VAL A 145 14.75 -0.94 -21.07
CA VAL A 145 14.32 -1.49 -19.77
C VAL A 145 13.46 -0.50 -19.01
N ASP A 146 12.43 -1.00 -18.34
CA ASP A 146 11.68 -0.25 -17.35
C ASP A 146 12.39 -0.29 -16.00
N LEU A 147 12.95 0.84 -15.57
CA LEU A 147 13.63 0.96 -14.29
C LEU A 147 12.66 0.86 -13.10
N GLN A 148 11.38 1.16 -13.27
CA GLN A 148 10.38 1.02 -12.21
C GLN A 148 10.24 -0.45 -11.82
N ASP A 149 10.02 -1.32 -12.80
CA ASP A 149 9.95 -2.77 -12.60
C ASP A 149 11.23 -3.33 -11.95
N VAL A 150 12.40 -2.93 -12.46
CA VAL A 150 13.69 -3.35 -11.90
C VAL A 150 13.85 -2.95 -10.43
N PHE A 151 13.51 -1.71 -10.07
CA PHE A 151 13.67 -1.23 -8.70
C PHE A 151 12.62 -1.79 -7.74
N VAL A 152 11.41 -2.11 -8.20
CA VAL A 152 10.41 -2.83 -7.40
C VAL A 152 10.95 -4.21 -7.03
N ARG A 153 11.50 -4.97 -7.99
CA ARG A 153 12.10 -6.30 -7.76
C ARG A 153 13.32 -6.23 -6.84
N PHE A 154 14.20 -5.26 -7.08
CA PHE A 154 15.36 -5.00 -6.22
C PHE A 154 14.94 -4.73 -4.76
N THR A 155 13.94 -3.88 -4.56
CA THR A 155 13.46 -3.52 -3.23
C THR A 155 12.75 -4.69 -2.55
N PHE A 156 12.02 -5.50 -3.32
CA PHE A 156 11.38 -6.71 -2.82
C PHE A 156 12.40 -7.72 -2.30
N ASP A 157 13.42 -8.04 -3.10
CA ASP A 157 14.47 -9.00 -2.74
C ASP A 157 15.26 -8.57 -1.52
N THR A 158 15.74 -7.32 -1.52
CA THR A 158 16.50 -6.78 -0.39
C THR A 158 15.67 -6.74 0.89
N THR A 159 14.38 -6.40 0.80
CA THR A 159 13.46 -6.41 1.94
C THR A 159 13.20 -7.83 2.44
N LEU A 160 12.98 -8.80 1.56
CA LEU A 160 12.72 -10.19 1.96
C LEU A 160 13.93 -10.78 2.69
N VAL A 161 15.14 -10.60 2.15
CA VAL A 161 16.39 -11.04 2.79
C VAL A 161 16.58 -10.34 4.13
N MET A 162 16.31 -9.03 4.20
CA MET A 162 16.43 -8.27 5.45
C MET A 162 15.46 -8.76 6.54
N VAL A 163 14.19 -9.00 6.21
CA VAL A 163 13.14 -9.38 7.16
C VAL A 163 13.29 -10.83 7.62
N THR A 164 13.59 -11.74 6.69
CA THR A 164 13.62 -13.19 6.97
C THR A 164 15.02 -13.67 7.37
N GLY A 165 16.07 -13.01 6.91
CA GLY A 165 17.45 -13.50 6.99
C GLY A 165 17.71 -14.69 6.06
N SER A 166 16.84 -14.92 5.08
CA SER A 166 16.92 -16.06 4.16
C SER A 166 17.82 -15.80 2.96
N ALA A 167 17.97 -16.83 2.11
CA ALA A 167 18.65 -16.69 0.84
C ALA A 167 17.90 -15.72 -0.09
N ASP A 168 18.65 -15.05 -0.96
CA ASP A 168 18.08 -14.15 -1.96
C ASP A 168 17.12 -14.92 -2.89
N PRO A 169 15.84 -14.52 -2.99
CA PRO A 169 14.87 -15.18 -3.86
C PRO A 169 15.20 -15.02 -5.35
N GLY A 170 16.08 -14.07 -5.72
CA GLY A 170 16.50 -13.87 -7.11
C GLY A 170 15.39 -13.32 -8.01
N SER A 171 14.42 -12.56 -7.47
CA SER A 171 13.27 -12.06 -8.25
C SER A 171 13.61 -10.95 -9.23
N LEU A 172 14.88 -10.51 -9.29
CA LEU A 172 15.43 -9.81 -10.46
C LEU A 172 15.38 -10.63 -11.77
N CYS A 173 14.79 -11.83 -11.75
CA CYS A 173 14.40 -12.61 -12.94
C CYS A 173 12.97 -12.29 -13.41
N VAL A 174 12.70 -12.60 -14.69
CA VAL A 174 11.85 -11.86 -15.63
C VAL A 174 10.35 -11.71 -15.31
N GLU A 175 9.73 -12.39 -14.34
CA GLU A 175 8.26 -12.32 -14.18
C GLU A 175 7.77 -12.12 -12.74
N MET A 176 7.17 -10.96 -12.48
CA MET A 176 6.16 -10.79 -11.43
C MET A 176 4.94 -10.08 -12.03
N PRO A 177 3.70 -10.41 -11.64
CA PRO A 177 2.53 -9.73 -12.18
C PRO A 177 2.56 -8.27 -11.74
N GLU A 178 2.23 -7.37 -12.67
CA GLU A 178 1.99 -5.96 -12.37
C GLU A 178 1.21 -5.84 -11.07
N ALA A 179 1.84 -5.22 -10.09
CA ALA A 179 1.25 -4.93 -8.81
C ALA A 179 0.25 -3.80 -9.02
N ASP A 180 -0.91 -4.12 -9.60
CA ASP A 180 -2.10 -3.26 -9.54
C ASP A 180 -2.69 -3.35 -8.12
N GLU A 181 -1.83 -3.09 -7.13
CA GLU A 181 -2.12 -3.09 -5.70
C GLU A 181 -3.12 -1.99 -5.37
N PHE A 182 -3.04 -0.86 -6.09
CA PHE A 182 -4.02 0.22 -5.98
C PHE A 182 -5.41 -0.24 -6.42
N ALA A 183 -5.57 -0.92 -7.56
CA ALA A 183 -6.88 -1.44 -7.95
C ALA A 183 -7.43 -2.48 -6.96
N LYS A 184 -6.58 -3.29 -6.34
CA LYS A 184 -6.99 -4.30 -5.34
C LYS A 184 -7.46 -3.66 -4.03
N VAL A 185 -6.80 -2.59 -3.57
CA VAL A 185 -7.24 -1.84 -2.37
C VAL A 185 -8.54 -1.10 -2.65
N ILE A 186 -8.65 -0.46 -3.82
CA ILE A 186 -9.88 0.23 -4.26
C ILE A 186 -11.03 -0.76 -4.42
N TYR A 187 -10.75 -1.99 -4.86
CA TYR A 187 -11.76 -3.06 -5.03
C TYR A 187 -12.57 -3.32 -3.76
N ARG A 188 -11.89 -3.43 -2.60
CA ARG A 188 -12.55 -3.65 -1.30
C ARG A 188 -13.27 -2.40 -0.77
N HIS A 189 -12.81 -1.19 -1.13
CA HIS A 189 -13.46 0.06 -0.75
C HIS A 189 -14.74 0.33 -1.56
N VAL A 190 -14.75 -0.06 -2.84
CA VAL A 190 -15.87 0.22 -3.76
C VAL A 190 -16.99 -0.81 -3.64
N LYS A 191 -16.68 -2.09 -3.36
CA LYS A 191 -17.71 -3.13 -3.27
C LYS A 191 -18.41 -3.15 -1.91
N PRO A 192 -19.75 -3.36 -1.89
CA PRO A 192 -20.49 -3.65 -0.66
C PRO A 192 -19.82 -4.77 0.15
N ARG A 193 -19.78 -4.61 1.49
CA ARG A 193 -19.10 -5.57 2.37
C ARG A 193 -19.58 -7.00 2.20
N PHE A 194 -20.88 -7.19 2.00
CA PHE A 194 -21.46 -8.52 1.83
C PHE A 194 -20.94 -9.22 0.55
N LEU A 195 -20.68 -8.49 -0.53
CA LEU A 195 -20.27 -9.07 -1.81
C LEU A 195 -18.84 -9.62 -1.74
N TRP A 196 -17.88 -8.85 -1.22
CA TRP A 196 -16.51 -9.34 -1.12
C TRP A 196 -16.38 -10.43 -0.05
N LYS A 197 -17.14 -10.37 1.05
CA LYS A 197 -17.23 -11.47 2.02
C LYS A 197 -17.77 -12.75 1.40
N LEU A 198 -18.80 -12.65 0.57
CA LEU A 198 -19.35 -13.79 -0.15
C LEU A 198 -18.33 -14.38 -1.13
N GLN A 199 -17.59 -13.54 -1.86
CA GLN A 199 -16.52 -14.00 -2.76
C GLN A 199 -15.40 -14.72 -2.01
N ARG A 200 -15.01 -14.20 -0.84
CA ARG A 200 -14.04 -14.84 0.05
C ARG A 200 -14.54 -16.19 0.54
N TRP A 201 -15.79 -16.26 1.00
CA TRP A 201 -16.43 -17.50 1.47
C TRP A 201 -16.54 -18.55 0.35
N ALA A 202 -16.99 -18.14 -0.83
CA ALA A 202 -17.13 -19.01 -1.99
C ALA A 202 -15.79 -19.31 -2.70
N GLY A 203 -14.68 -18.70 -2.26
CA GLY A 203 -13.34 -19.03 -2.73
C GLY A 203 -13.07 -18.71 -4.20
N PHE A 204 -13.60 -17.61 -4.73
CA PHE A 204 -13.37 -17.18 -6.11
C PHE A 204 -13.01 -15.69 -6.25
N GLY A 205 -12.54 -15.30 -7.45
CA GLY A 205 -12.18 -13.91 -7.74
C GLY A 205 -10.90 -13.43 -7.04
N GLN A 206 -10.81 -12.11 -6.82
CA GLN A 206 -9.65 -11.47 -6.21
C GLN A 206 -9.42 -11.91 -4.76
N GLU A 207 -10.50 -12.17 -4.01
CA GLU A 207 -10.41 -12.63 -2.62
C GLU A 207 -9.73 -14.00 -2.49
N LYS A 208 -9.91 -14.90 -3.47
CA LYS A 208 -9.16 -16.16 -3.53
C LYS A 208 -7.67 -15.92 -3.69
N LYS A 209 -7.28 -14.97 -4.56
CA LYS A 209 -5.87 -14.63 -4.79
C LYS A 209 -5.24 -14.04 -3.53
N LEU A 210 -5.93 -13.12 -2.86
CA LEU A 210 -5.49 -12.53 -1.59
C LEU A 210 -5.34 -13.60 -0.49
N SER A 211 -6.33 -14.48 -0.33
CA SER A 211 -6.25 -15.56 0.68
C SER A 211 -5.11 -16.55 0.41
N LYS A 212 -4.81 -16.87 -0.86
CA LYS A 212 -3.65 -17.69 -1.21
C LYS A 212 -2.32 -17.00 -0.92
N ALA A 213 -2.22 -15.70 -1.22
CA ALA A 213 -1.03 -14.92 -0.94
C ALA A 213 -0.77 -14.84 0.58
N ASP A 214 -1.80 -14.56 1.36
CA ASP A 214 -1.78 -14.55 2.83
C ASP A 214 -1.32 -15.89 3.41
N ALA A 215 -1.90 -17.00 2.94
CA ALA A 215 -1.49 -18.34 3.37
C ALA A 215 -0.03 -18.66 3.02
N THR A 216 0.44 -18.19 1.87
CA THR A 216 1.83 -18.39 1.43
C THR A 216 2.80 -17.61 2.31
N LEU A 217 2.50 -16.34 2.58
CA LEU A 217 3.29 -15.50 3.49
C LEU A 217 3.31 -16.08 4.90
N THR A 218 2.15 -16.48 5.42
CA THR A 218 2.04 -17.09 6.76
C THR A 218 2.88 -18.35 6.87
N ARG A 219 2.82 -19.23 5.86
CA ARG A 219 3.65 -20.44 5.81
C ARG A 219 5.14 -20.12 5.80
N MET A 220 5.59 -19.21 4.92
CA MET A 220 7.00 -18.79 4.88
C MET A 220 7.45 -18.22 6.22
N CYS A 221 6.67 -17.32 6.83
CA CYS A 221 6.98 -16.78 8.16
C CYS A 221 7.07 -17.87 9.22
N SER A 222 6.14 -18.85 9.21
CA SER A 222 6.16 -19.96 10.17
C SER A 222 7.41 -20.84 10.02
N GLU A 223 7.83 -21.15 8.80
CA GLU A 223 9.04 -21.92 8.51
C GLU A 223 10.29 -21.20 9.05
N PHE A 224 10.40 -19.88 8.83
CA PHE A 224 11.52 -19.09 9.35
C PHE A 224 11.52 -18.97 10.88
N ILE A 225 10.35 -18.82 11.50
CA ILE A 225 10.24 -18.76 12.96
C ILE A 225 10.64 -20.10 13.56
N SER A 226 10.16 -21.21 13.01
CA SER A 226 10.51 -22.57 13.46
C SER A 226 12.00 -22.88 13.27
N ALA A 227 12.62 -22.44 12.18
CA ALA A 227 14.05 -22.66 11.94
C ALA A 227 14.98 -21.87 12.88
N LYS A 228 14.47 -20.82 13.55
CA LYS A 228 15.24 -20.01 14.51
C LYS A 228 15.04 -20.42 15.97
N ARG A 229 14.14 -21.36 16.25
CA ARG A 229 13.81 -21.84 17.60
C ARG A 229 14.55 -23.12 17.92
#